data_AF-F8X541-F1
#
_entry.id   AF-F8X541-F1
#
_cell.length_a   1.000
_cell.length_b   1.000
_cell.length_c   1.000
_cell.angle_alpha   90.00
_cell.angle_beta   90.00
_cell.angle_gamma   90.00
#
_symmetry.space_group_name_H-M   'P 1'
#
loop_
_entity.id
_entity.type
_entity.pdbx_description
1 polymer ?
#
loop_
_entity_poly.entity_id
_entity_poly.type
_entity_poly.pdbx_seq_one_letter_code
_entity_poly.pdbx_strand_id
1 'polypeptide(L)'
;MIHITDKHIAVEIPEDACNVQISDNGCFSYKTVINEYRSSYCITSGFNNHSLVGVTPLTEQQIHGIVGSSFTNEKTYCRCFDRLYYLHKVSPKDRWDDIQRLKRLDPNKKYAIIKIEKDK
;
A
#
# COMPACT_ATOMS: atom_id res chain seq x y z
N MET A 1 10.13 5.93 -3.51
CA MET A 1 9.14 5.74 -2.42
C MET A 1 7.93 6.60 -2.71
N ILE A 2 6.72 6.04 -2.63
CA ILE A 2 5.46 6.72 -2.96
C ILE A 2 4.51 6.57 -1.76
N HIS A 3 3.94 7.68 -1.26
CA HIS A 3 2.96 7.63 -0.18
C HIS A 3 1.58 7.19 -0.69
N ILE A 4 1.12 6.02 -0.24
CA ILE A 4 -0.19 5.47 -0.56
C ILE A 4 -1.25 6.09 0.35
N THR A 5 -1.04 5.99 1.66
CA THR A 5 -1.86 6.64 2.69
C THR A 5 -0.95 7.27 3.73
N ASP A 6 -1.50 7.96 4.71
CA ASP A 6 -0.73 8.53 5.83
C ASP A 6 0.00 7.45 6.65
N LYS A 7 -0.42 6.19 6.51
CA LYS A 7 0.13 5.02 7.22
C LYS A 7 0.80 4.01 6.30
N HIS A 8 0.81 4.21 4.98
CA HIS A 8 1.35 3.22 4.05
C HIS A 8 2.17 3.87 2.92
N ILE A 9 3.31 3.28 2.61
CA ILE A 9 4.18 3.66 1.50
C ILE A 9 4.38 2.48 0.54
N ALA A 10 4.64 2.78 -0.72
CA ALA A 10 5.10 1.85 -1.74
C ALA A 10 6.59 2.09 -2.03
N VAL A 11 7.37 1.02 -2.04
CA VAL A 11 8.76 1.02 -2.47
C VAL A 11 8.88 0.14 -3.69
N GLU A 12 9.33 0.71 -4.81
CA GLU A 12 9.60 -0.04 -6.03
C GLU A 12 10.73 -1.04 -5.78
N ILE A 13 10.55 -2.28 -6.22
CA ILE A 13 11.56 -3.34 -6.15
C ILE A 13 11.76 -3.98 -7.52
N PRO A 14 12.92 -4.60 -7.77
CA PRO A 14 13.13 -5.40 -8.97
C PRO A 14 12.07 -6.49 -9.13
N GLU A 15 11.72 -6.77 -10.39
CA GLU A 15 10.71 -7.77 -10.73
C GLU A 15 11.07 -9.17 -10.20
N ASP A 16 12.37 -9.50 -10.25
CA ASP A 16 12.99 -10.75 -9.79
C ASP A 16 13.26 -10.79 -8.27
N ALA A 17 12.74 -9.84 -7.49
CA ALA A 17 12.86 -9.87 -6.04
C ALA A 17 11.99 -10.98 -5.42
N CYS A 18 12.58 -11.88 -4.64
CA CYS A 18 11.93 -13.08 -4.09
C CYS A 18 11.76 -13.08 -2.55
N ASN A 19 12.61 -12.36 -1.80
CA ASN A 19 12.49 -12.26 -0.33
C ASN A 19 12.62 -10.80 0.07
N VAL A 20 11.56 -10.20 0.57
CA VAL A 20 11.53 -8.79 1.00
C VAL A 20 11.46 -8.74 2.52
N GLN A 21 12.34 -7.96 3.15
CA GLN A 21 12.43 -7.83 4.60
C GLN A 21 12.68 -6.39 5.00
N ILE A 22 12.20 -6.04 6.20
CA ILE A 22 12.51 -4.76 6.85
C ILE A 22 13.15 -5.09 8.18
N SER A 23 14.35 -4.58 8.41
CA SER A 23 15.04 -4.72 9.69
C SER A 23 14.48 -3.76 10.74
N ASP A 24 14.76 -4.02 12.01
CA ASP A 24 14.28 -3.21 13.14
C ASP A 24 14.71 -1.74 13.05
N ASN A 25 15.87 -1.49 12.44
CA ASN A 25 16.37 -0.15 12.14
C ASN A 25 15.76 0.47 10.87
N GLY A 26 14.62 -0.03 10.37
CA GLY A 26 13.89 0.53 9.23
C GLY A 26 14.55 0.36 7.87
N CYS A 27 15.64 -0.40 7.77
CA CYS A 27 16.29 -0.65 6.50
C CYS A 27 15.55 -1.74 5.72
N PHE A 28 15.19 -1.39 4.50
CA PHE A 28 14.47 -2.25 3.58
C PHE A 28 15.46 -2.99 2.69
N SER A 29 15.33 -4.31 2.65
CA SER A 29 16.19 -5.20 1.88
C SER A 29 15.37 -6.20 1.08
N TYR A 30 15.89 -6.60 -0.07
CA TYR A 30 15.33 -7.68 -0.86
C TYR A 30 16.40 -8.59 -1.43
N LYS A 31 16.05 -9.87 -1.65
CA LYS A 31 16.87 -10.85 -2.36
C LYS A 31 16.39 -11.01 -3.79
N THR A 32 17.30 -11.01 -4.75
CA THR A 32 17.04 -11.34 -6.17
C THR A 32 17.51 -12.76 -6.51
N VAL A 33 17.09 -13.29 -7.66
CA VAL A 33 17.44 -14.64 -8.14
C VAL A 33 18.95 -14.80 -8.37
N ILE A 34 19.66 -13.72 -8.69
CA ILE A 34 21.07 -13.72 -9.11
C ILE A 34 22.06 -13.53 -7.93
N ASN A 35 21.59 -13.57 -6.68
CA ASN A 35 22.32 -13.33 -5.41
C ASN A 35 22.75 -11.87 -5.14
N GLU A 36 22.16 -11.31 -4.08
CA GLU A 36 22.71 -10.63 -2.90
C GLU A 36 21.58 -9.77 -2.30
N TYR A 37 21.48 -9.70 -0.97
CA TYR A 37 20.53 -8.80 -0.32
C TYR A 37 20.91 -7.37 -0.69
N ARG A 38 20.17 -6.75 -1.60
CA ARG A 38 20.33 -5.32 -1.89
C ARG A 38 19.47 -4.56 -0.90
N SER A 39 20.13 -3.93 0.08
CA SER A 39 19.51 -2.88 0.88
C SER A 39 19.29 -1.70 -0.04
N SER A 40 18.03 -1.31 -0.25
CA SER A 40 17.70 -0.27 -1.24
C SER A 40 17.30 1.05 -0.59
N TYR A 41 16.92 1.07 0.68
CA TYR A 41 16.51 2.30 1.35
C TYR A 41 16.30 2.08 2.85
N CYS A 42 16.70 3.01 3.71
CA CYS A 42 16.25 3.03 5.11
C CYS A 42 15.08 4.01 5.25
N ILE A 43 13.96 3.51 5.77
CA ILE A 43 12.69 4.22 5.93
C ILE A 43 12.74 5.20 7.13
N THR A 44 13.83 5.17 7.90
CA THR A 44 14.00 5.78 9.23
C THR A 44 13.90 7.29 9.34
N SER A 45 13.73 8.05 8.25
CA SER A 45 13.54 9.49 8.37
C SER A 45 12.11 9.83 8.82
N GLY A 46 11.84 9.68 10.12
CA GLY A 46 10.65 10.21 10.80
C GLY A 46 9.53 9.20 11.10
N PHE A 47 9.81 7.89 11.06
CA PHE A 47 8.89 6.83 11.48
C PHE A 47 9.60 5.89 12.48
N ASN A 48 8.91 5.52 13.55
CA ASN A 48 9.48 4.72 14.64
C ASN A 48 9.07 3.25 14.57
N ASN A 49 7.95 2.96 13.91
CA ASN A 49 7.51 1.59 13.62
C ASN A 49 7.24 1.42 12.12
N HIS A 50 7.65 0.26 11.61
CA HIS A 50 7.43 -0.14 10.23
C HIS A 50 7.17 -1.64 10.15
N SER A 51 6.28 -2.04 9.23
CA SER A 51 6.04 -3.45 8.96
C SER A 51 5.66 -3.70 7.51
N LEU A 52 6.12 -4.83 6.96
CA LEU A 52 5.80 -5.22 5.59
C LEU A 52 4.35 -5.71 5.55
N VAL A 53 3.52 -5.08 4.73
CA VAL A 53 2.15 -5.54 4.45
C VAL A 53 2.18 -6.64 3.41
N GLY A 54 2.91 -6.43 2.33
CA GLY A 54 2.99 -7.36 1.22
C GLY A 54 3.76 -6.82 0.02
N VAL A 55 3.83 -7.61 -1.03
CA VAL A 55 4.47 -7.27 -2.31
C VAL A 55 3.44 -7.45 -3.41
N THR A 56 3.35 -6.51 -4.36
CA THR A 56 2.36 -6.57 -5.43
C THR A 56 2.60 -7.77 -6.37
N PRO A 57 1.54 -8.43 -6.86
CA PRO A 57 0.12 -8.17 -6.56
C PRO A 57 -0.26 -8.61 -5.13
N LEU A 58 -1.05 -7.78 -4.45
CA LEU A 58 -1.45 -8.01 -3.06
C LEU A 58 -2.65 -8.97 -2.98
N THR A 59 -2.75 -9.70 -1.87
CA THR A 59 -3.95 -10.49 -1.55
C THR A 59 -5.08 -9.58 -1.07
N GLU A 60 -6.33 -10.05 -1.15
CA GLU A 60 -7.50 -9.29 -0.69
C GLU A 60 -7.42 -8.92 0.79
N GLN A 61 -6.86 -9.81 1.63
CA GLN A 61 -6.63 -9.55 3.05
C GLN A 61 -5.61 -8.42 3.27
N GLN A 62 -4.54 -8.38 2.48
CA GLN A 62 -3.53 -7.31 2.54
C GLN A 62 -4.13 -5.98 2.09
N ILE A 63 -4.90 -5.99 1.00
CA ILE A 63 -5.62 -4.81 0.51
C ILE A 63 -6.57 -4.28 1.57
N HIS A 64 -7.36 -5.16 2.21
CA HIS A 64 -8.27 -4.78 3.28
C HIS A 64 -7.55 -4.14 4.47
N GLY A 65 -6.32 -4.57 4.79
CA GLY A 65 -5.47 -3.93 5.81
C GLY A 65 -5.05 -2.51 5.45
N ILE A 66 -4.92 -2.19 4.15
CA ILE A 66 -4.51 -0.87 3.65
C ILE A 66 -5.71 0.08 3.57
N VAL A 67 -6.78 -0.38 2.91
CA VAL A 67 -7.97 0.46 2.66
C VAL A 67 -8.90 0.49 3.86
N GLY A 68 -8.86 -0.48 4.76
CA GLY A 68 -9.75 -0.53 5.93
C GLY A 68 -11.21 -0.86 5.60
N SER A 69 -11.96 -1.31 6.60
CA SER A 69 -13.36 -1.74 6.46
C SER A 69 -14.31 -0.59 6.10
N SER A 70 -13.97 0.64 6.49
CA SER A 70 -14.80 1.83 6.30
C SER A 70 -14.85 2.33 4.84
N PHE A 71 -13.95 1.88 3.98
CA PHE A 71 -13.90 2.31 2.58
C PHE A 71 -14.80 1.48 1.66
N THR A 72 -15.57 0.55 2.23
CA THR A 72 -16.54 -0.27 1.50
C THR A 72 -17.88 0.43 1.28
N ASN A 73 -18.05 1.70 1.64
CA ASN A 73 -19.30 2.43 1.45
C ASN A 73 -19.05 3.85 0.93
N GLU A 74 -19.28 4.08 -0.36
CA GLU A 74 -19.29 5.43 -0.91
C GLU A 74 -20.72 5.98 -0.91
N LYS A 75 -20.88 7.19 -0.34
CA LYS A 75 -22.15 7.93 -0.33
C LYS A 75 -22.24 8.77 -1.61
N THR A 76 -23.16 8.41 -2.49
CA THR A 76 -23.47 9.23 -3.67
C THR A 76 -24.76 10.01 -3.45
N TYR A 77 -24.72 11.31 -3.74
CA TYR A 77 -25.88 12.21 -3.63
C TYR A 77 -26.56 12.33 -5.00
N CYS A 78 -27.87 12.03 -5.05
CA CYS A 78 -28.65 12.31 -6.23
C CYS A 78 -29.15 13.76 -6.17
N ARG A 79 -28.78 14.59 -7.15
CA ARG A 79 -29.20 16.01 -7.24
C ARG A 79 -30.72 16.21 -7.27
N CYS A 80 -31.48 15.16 -7.55
CA CYS A 80 -32.92 15.23 -7.83
C CYS A 80 -33.80 15.01 -6.58
N PHE A 81 -33.23 14.52 -5.46
CA PHE A 81 -33.96 14.27 -4.23
C PHE A 81 -33.06 14.62 -3.04
N ASP A 82 -33.31 15.77 -2.43
CA ASP A 82 -32.46 16.40 -1.39
C ASP A 82 -32.15 15.57 -0.13
N ARG A 83 -32.57 14.30 -0.02
CA ARG A 83 -32.38 13.47 1.20
C ARG A 83 -32.17 11.97 0.99
N LEU A 84 -31.97 11.47 -0.22
CA LEU A 84 -31.67 10.05 -0.46
C LEU A 84 -30.20 9.87 -0.84
N TYR A 85 -29.38 9.38 0.10
CA TYR A 85 -28.05 8.86 -0.19
C TYR A 85 -28.13 7.35 -0.35
N TYR A 86 -27.57 6.83 -1.44
CA TYR A 86 -27.37 5.38 -1.59
C TYR A 86 -25.95 5.04 -1.16
N LEU A 87 -25.83 4.04 -0.29
CA LEU A 87 -24.56 3.42 0.07
C LEU A 87 -24.32 2.30 -0.94
N HIS A 88 -23.34 2.47 -1.82
CA HIS A 88 -22.91 1.37 -2.69
C HIS A 88 -21.66 0.72 -2.10
N LYS A 89 -21.64 -0.61 -2.14
CA LYS A 89 -20.51 -1.39 -1.65
C LYS A 89 -19.39 -1.37 -2.67
N VAL A 90 -18.27 -0.74 -2.34
CA VAL A 90 -17.04 -0.79 -3.15
C VAL A 90 -16.21 -1.95 -2.65
N SER A 91 -15.75 -2.82 -3.57
CA SER A 91 -14.89 -3.92 -3.17
C SER A 91 -13.51 -3.38 -2.75
N PRO A 92 -12.81 -4.01 -1.80
CA PRO A 92 -11.45 -3.60 -1.44
C PRO A 92 -10.52 -3.53 -2.65
N LYS A 93 -10.72 -4.42 -3.63
CA LYS A 93 -9.96 -4.47 -4.88
C LYS A 93 -10.18 -3.23 -5.76
N ASP A 94 -11.43 -2.83 -5.99
CA ASP A 94 -11.72 -1.62 -6.77
C ASP A 94 -11.08 -0.39 -6.11
N ARG A 95 -11.09 -0.35 -4.78
CA ARG A 95 -10.46 0.75 -4.04
C ARG A 95 -8.95 0.74 -4.14
N TRP A 96 -8.34 -0.43 -4.19
CA TRP A 96 -6.92 -0.56 -4.44
C TRP A 96 -6.56 -0.08 -5.86
N ASP A 97 -7.35 -0.43 -6.87
CA ASP A 97 -7.15 0.02 -8.24
C ASP A 97 -7.25 1.56 -8.36
N ASP A 98 -8.21 2.17 -7.67
CA ASP A 98 -8.32 3.64 -7.54
C ASP A 98 -7.05 4.24 -6.93
N ILE A 99 -6.56 3.66 -5.83
CA ILE A 99 -5.35 4.12 -5.15
C ILE A 99 -4.14 4.01 -6.07
N GLN A 100 -3.99 2.88 -6.79
CA GLN A 100 -2.91 2.70 -7.76
C GLN A 100 -2.95 3.78 -8.84
N ARG A 101 -4.15 4.08 -9.36
CA ARG A 101 -4.35 5.14 -10.36
C ARG A 101 -4.05 6.53 -9.81
N LEU A 102 -4.59 6.87 -8.64
CA LEU A 102 -4.43 8.19 -8.01
C LEU A 102 -2.98 8.46 -7.62
N LYS A 103 -2.26 7.42 -7.14
CA LYS A 103 -0.85 7.51 -6.76
C LYS A 103 0.11 7.24 -7.90
N ARG A 104 -0.40 7.00 -9.11
CA ARG A 104 0.36 6.72 -10.33
C ARG A 104 1.37 5.58 -10.14
N LEU A 105 0.96 4.52 -9.46
CA LEU A 105 1.74 3.29 -9.36
C LEU A 105 1.74 2.62 -10.74
N ASP A 106 2.93 2.44 -11.32
CA ASP A 106 3.08 1.77 -12.61
C ASP A 106 2.67 0.30 -12.50
N PRO A 107 1.65 -0.18 -13.23
CA PRO A 107 1.17 -1.55 -13.14
C PRO A 107 2.19 -2.59 -13.60
N ASN A 108 3.21 -2.19 -14.38
CA ASN A 108 4.26 -3.09 -14.85
C ASN A 108 5.42 -3.22 -13.86
N LYS A 109 5.36 -2.52 -12.73
CA LYS A 109 6.41 -2.54 -11.70
C LYS A 109 5.95 -3.25 -10.45
N LYS A 110 6.92 -3.81 -9.74
CA LYS A 110 6.71 -4.50 -8.47
C LYS A 110 6.96 -3.54 -7.32
N TYR A 111 6.05 -3.52 -6.34
CA TYR A 111 6.16 -2.69 -5.16
C TYR A 111 6.05 -3.50 -3.89
N ALA A 112 6.90 -3.21 -2.91
CA ALA A 112 6.69 -3.58 -1.53
C ALA A 112 5.86 -2.51 -0.83
N ILE A 113 4.77 -2.93 -0.19
CA ILE A 113 3.89 -2.05 0.57
C ILE A 113 4.23 -2.17 2.05
N ILE A 114 4.51 -1.01 2.65
CA ILE A 114 5.04 -0.93 4.01
C ILE A 114 4.13 -0.04 4.83
N LYS A 115 3.69 -0.55 5.97
CA LYS A 115 2.98 0.22 6.98
C LYS A 115 4.00 1.02 7.79
N ILE A 116 3.71 2.28 8.04
CA ILE A 116 4.55 3.24 8.76
C ILE A 116 3.73 3.90 9.87
N GLU A 117 4.34 4.09 11.03
CA GLU A 117 3.74 4.81 12.17
C GLU A 117 4.73 5.85 12.72
N LYS A 118 4.22 7.05 13.00
CA LYS A 118 4.94 8.11 13.73
C LYS A 118 4.58 7.99 15.21
N ASP A 119 5.56 8.19 16.09
CA ASP A 119 5.23 8.39 17.50
C ASP A 119 4.39 9.66 17.65
N LYS A 120 3.42 9.58 18.56
CA LYS A 120 2.52 10.68 18.94
C LYS A 120 3.25 11.70 19.81
#